data_AF-A6I2J2-F1
#
_entry.id   AF-A6I2J2-F1
#
_cell.length_a   1.000
_cell.length_b   1.000
_cell.length_c   1.000
_cell.angle_alpha   90.00
_cell.angle_beta   90.00
_cell.angle_gamma   90.00
#
_symmetry.space_group_name_H-M   'P 1'
#
loop_
_entity.id
_entity.type
_entity.pdbx_description
1 polymer ?
#
loop_
_entity_poly.entity_id
_entity_poly.type
_entity_poly.pdbx_seq_one_letter_code
_entity_poly.pdbx_strand_id
1 'polypeptide(L)'
;MRLFVCVLLCVGTLGLCLAVPEKTIRWCIVSDHEATKCSSFRDNMKKVLPAGGPAVACVRKTSHLECIRDISANKIDAVTVDGALVAEADLPHHSLKPIMAEYYGSKDGVFSLGPSIAGAV
;
A
#
# COMPACT_ATOMS: atom_id res chain seq x y z
N MET A 1 -14.73 -44.53 -18.11
CA MET A 1 -13.51 -43.70 -18.20
C MET A 1 -13.77 -42.26 -18.64
N ARG A 2 -14.67 -41.99 -19.62
CA ARG A 2 -14.94 -40.62 -20.11
C ARG A 2 -15.63 -39.70 -19.08
N LEU A 3 -16.54 -40.22 -18.26
CA LEU A 3 -17.22 -39.41 -17.22
C LEU A 3 -16.27 -38.92 -16.12
N PHE A 4 -15.33 -39.75 -15.69
CA PHE A 4 -14.34 -39.36 -14.67
C PHE A 4 -13.43 -38.24 -15.16
N VAL A 5 -13.04 -38.26 -16.44
CA VAL A 5 -12.25 -37.19 -17.07
C VAL A 5 -13.03 -35.89 -17.13
N CYS A 6 -14.33 -35.93 -17.48
CA CYS A 6 -15.19 -34.73 -17.48
C CYS A 6 -15.39 -34.16 -16.06
N VAL A 7 -15.62 -35.01 -15.06
CA VAL A 7 -15.79 -34.55 -13.66
C VAL A 7 -14.50 -33.90 -13.14
N LEU A 8 -13.33 -34.49 -13.40
CA LEU A 8 -12.05 -33.92 -13.00
C LEU A 8 -11.74 -32.60 -13.71
N LEU A 9 -12.05 -32.48 -15.00
CA LEU A 9 -11.92 -31.24 -15.76
C LEU A 9 -12.83 -30.13 -15.22
N CYS A 10 -14.10 -30.45 -14.90
CA CYS A 10 -15.04 -29.49 -14.34
C CYS A 10 -14.66 -29.04 -12.92
N VAL A 11 -14.18 -29.96 -12.07
CA VAL A 11 -13.73 -29.61 -10.71
C VAL A 11 -12.45 -28.74 -10.77
N GLY A 12 -11.54 -29.02 -11.71
CA GLY A 12 -10.35 -28.21 -11.93
C GLY A 12 -10.66 -26.78 -12.40
N THR A 13 -11.61 -26.61 -13.31
CA THR A 13 -11.99 -25.27 -13.82
C THR A 13 -12.77 -24.45 -12.80
N LEU A 14 -13.61 -25.07 -11.96
CA LEU A 14 -14.28 -24.38 -10.85
C LEU A 14 -13.29 -23.93 -9.75
N GLY A 15 -12.24 -24.71 -9.49
CA GLY A 15 -11.24 -24.39 -8.46
C GLY A 15 -10.38 -23.16 -8.78
N LEU A 16 -9.98 -22.97 -10.04
CA LEU A 16 -9.19 -21.80 -10.46
C LEU A 16 -9.99 -20.49 -10.46
N CYS A 17 -11.32 -20.56 -10.61
CA CYS A 17 -12.17 -19.38 -10.75
C CYS A 17 -12.38 -18.59 -9.44
N LEU A 18 -12.04 -19.18 -8.29
CA LEU A 18 -12.22 -18.58 -6.95
C LEU A 18 -10.94 -17.97 -6.37
N ALA A 19 -9.80 -18.07 -7.06
CA ALA A 19 -8.56 -17.44 -6.62
C ALA A 19 -8.61 -15.92 -6.87
N VAL A 20 -9.21 -15.16 -5.94
CA VAL A 20 -9.06 -13.71 -5.90
C VAL A 20 -7.62 -13.42 -5.50
N PRO A 21 -6.82 -12.71 -6.33
CA PRO A 21 -5.46 -12.37 -5.95
C PRO A 21 -5.49 -11.45 -4.73
N GLU A 22 -4.76 -11.83 -3.67
CA GLU A 22 -4.59 -10.95 -2.50
C GLU A 22 -3.87 -9.68 -2.93
N LYS A 23 -4.56 -8.55 -2.83
CA LYS A 23 -3.95 -7.22 -3.06
C LYS A 23 -3.29 -6.81 -1.75
N THR A 24 -1.96 -6.67 -1.74
CA THR A 24 -1.23 -6.24 -0.55
C THR A 24 -0.50 -4.94 -0.84
N ILE A 25 -0.71 -3.94 0.02
CA ILE A 25 -0.02 -2.65 -0.02
C ILE A 25 1.22 -2.75 0.88
N ARG A 26 2.41 -2.65 0.30
CA ARG A 26 3.70 -2.58 0.98
C ARG A 26 3.95 -1.13 1.43
N TRP A 27 3.67 -0.86 2.69
CA TRP A 27 3.83 0.43 3.33
C TRP A 27 5.26 0.61 3.86
N CYS A 28 5.93 1.69 3.48
CA CYS A 28 7.26 2.00 3.98
C CYS A 28 7.24 2.54 5.41
N ILE A 29 8.18 2.09 6.24
CA ILE A 29 8.42 2.61 7.59
C ILE A 29 9.92 2.93 7.75
N VAL A 30 10.25 3.97 8.49
CA VAL A 30 11.64 4.41 8.70
C VAL A 30 12.08 4.33 10.16
N SER A 31 11.15 4.15 11.10
CA SER A 31 11.43 4.10 12.55
C SER A 31 10.81 2.88 13.25
N ASP A 32 11.34 2.52 14.43
CA ASP A 32 10.76 1.46 15.29
C ASP A 32 9.36 1.83 15.80
N HIS A 33 9.14 3.13 16.05
CA HIS A 33 7.83 3.65 16.43
C HIS A 33 6.81 3.46 15.30
N GLU A 34 7.20 3.74 14.05
CA GLU A 34 6.37 3.44 12.88
C GLU A 34 6.18 1.95 12.66
N ALA A 35 7.19 1.10 12.92
CA ALA A 35 7.05 -0.35 12.82
C ALA A 35 5.92 -0.87 13.73
N THR A 36 5.90 -0.39 14.97
CA THR A 36 4.88 -0.74 15.96
C THR A 36 3.49 -0.27 15.50
N LYS A 37 3.38 0.99 15.03
CA LYS A 37 2.12 1.53 14.51
C LYS A 37 1.63 0.77 13.28
N CYS A 38 2.51 0.47 12.34
CA CYS A 38 2.17 -0.22 11.09
C CYS A 38 1.71 -1.65 11.36
N SER A 39 2.35 -2.38 12.29
CA SER A 39 1.89 -3.72 12.69
C SER A 39 0.47 -3.67 13.27
N SER A 40 0.22 -2.74 14.19
CA SER A 40 -1.12 -2.55 14.77
C SER A 40 -2.14 -2.16 13.70
N PHE A 41 -1.78 -1.26 12.78
CA PHE A 41 -2.63 -0.86 11.67
C PHE A 41 -3.00 -2.05 10.77
N ARG A 42 -2.01 -2.83 10.31
CA ARG A 42 -2.23 -4.07 9.54
C ARG A 42 -3.23 -5.00 10.24
N ASP A 43 -2.99 -5.28 11.53
CA ASP A 43 -3.77 -6.28 12.26
C ASP A 43 -5.21 -5.80 12.51
N ASN A 44 -5.43 -4.49 12.64
CA ASN A 44 -6.77 -3.91 12.73
C ASN A 44 -7.47 -3.84 11.37
N MET A 45 -6.75 -3.49 10.29
CA MET A 45 -7.32 -3.45 8.93
C MET A 45 -7.82 -4.83 8.49
N LYS A 46 -7.11 -5.90 8.84
CA LYS A 46 -7.55 -7.28 8.57
C LYS A 46 -8.91 -7.63 9.20
N LYS A 47 -9.30 -6.96 10.30
CA LYS A 47 -10.57 -7.22 11.00
C LYS A 47 -11.73 -6.43 10.41
N VAL A 48 -11.47 -5.27 9.82
CA VAL A 48 -12.52 -4.34 9.35
C VAL A 48 -12.73 -4.41 7.85
N LEU A 49 -11.73 -4.83 7.07
CA LEU A 49 -11.86 -5.01 5.63
C LEU A 49 -12.54 -6.35 5.29
N PRO A 50 -13.35 -6.40 4.22
CA PRO A 50 -13.98 -7.64 3.78
C PRO A 50 -12.94 -8.65 3.27
N ALA A 51 -13.34 -9.92 3.20
CA ALA A 51 -12.56 -10.95 2.52
C ALA A 51 -12.30 -10.53 1.06
N GLY A 52 -11.03 -10.51 0.65
CA GLY A 52 -10.59 -9.98 -0.66
C GLY A 52 -10.28 -8.48 -0.70
N GLY A 53 -10.43 -7.76 0.42
CA GLY A 53 -9.94 -6.40 0.58
C GLY A 53 -8.41 -6.32 0.65
N PRO A 54 -7.82 -5.13 0.48
CA PRO A 54 -6.37 -4.98 0.46
C PRO A 54 -5.75 -5.25 1.84
N ALA A 55 -4.72 -6.09 1.88
CA ALA A 55 -3.88 -6.27 3.06
C ALA A 55 -2.80 -5.19 3.14
N VAL A 56 -2.21 -4.99 4.32
CA VAL A 56 -1.09 -4.08 4.52
C VAL A 56 0.13 -4.87 4.96
N ALA A 57 1.27 -4.64 4.31
CA ALA A 57 2.57 -5.17 4.72
C ALA A 57 3.50 -4.01 5.09
N CYS A 58 4.27 -4.16 6.17
CA CYS A 58 5.19 -3.12 6.63
C CYS A 58 6.60 -3.43 6.13
N VAL A 59 7.22 -2.51 5.38
CA VAL A 59 8.57 -2.68 4.83
C VAL A 59 9.48 -1.61 5.40
N ARG A 60 10.52 -2.01 6.14
CA ARG A 60 11.46 -1.08 6.74
C ARG A 60 12.54 -0.61 5.76
N LYS A 61 12.80 0.69 5.77
CA LYS A 61 13.91 1.34 5.08
C LYS A 61 14.68 2.26 6.03
N THR A 62 15.84 2.73 5.59
CA THR A 62 16.69 3.59 6.42
C THR A 62 16.27 5.05 6.40
N SER A 63 15.56 5.48 5.34
CA SER A 63 15.10 6.86 5.17
C SER A 63 13.91 6.97 4.21
N HIS A 64 13.22 8.10 4.22
CA HIS A 64 12.14 8.40 3.29
C HIS A 64 12.62 8.47 1.82
N LEU A 65 13.85 8.92 1.58
CA LEU A 65 14.45 8.92 0.24
C LEU A 65 14.61 7.49 -0.30
N GLU A 66 15.01 6.54 0.55
CA GLU A 66 15.02 5.13 0.16
C GLU A 66 13.62 4.59 -0.13
N CYS A 67 12.61 5.01 0.63
CA CYS A 67 11.23 4.65 0.33
C CYS A 67 10.82 5.14 -1.06
N ILE A 68 11.06 6.42 -1.37
CA ILE A 68 10.74 7.03 -2.68
C ILE A 68 11.42 6.27 -3.82
N ARG A 69 12.73 6.02 -3.70
CA ARG A 69 13.50 5.23 -4.69
C ARG A 69 12.92 3.83 -4.87
N ASP A 70 12.60 3.16 -3.76
CA ASP A 70 12.12 1.78 -3.80
C ASP A 70 10.66 1.69 -4.29
N ILE A 71 9.85 2.75 -4.18
CA ILE A 71 8.55 2.84 -4.85
C ILE A 71 8.72 2.93 -6.37
N SER A 72 9.60 3.81 -6.87
CA SER A 72 9.91 3.89 -8.30
C SER A 72 10.46 2.58 -8.87
N ALA A 73 11.14 1.78 -8.03
CA ALA A 73 11.63 0.44 -8.36
C ALA A 73 10.60 -0.69 -8.13
N ASN A 74 9.35 -0.36 -7.82
CA ASN A 74 8.25 -1.31 -7.56
C ASN A 74 8.55 -2.32 -6.41
N LYS A 75 9.33 -1.92 -5.41
CA LYS A 75 9.65 -2.71 -4.21
C LYS A 75 8.74 -2.38 -3.02
N ILE A 76 8.12 -1.21 -3.04
CA ILE A 76 7.22 -0.64 -2.03
C ILE A 76 6.08 0.06 -2.78
N ASP A 77 4.90 0.18 -2.16
CA ASP A 77 3.71 0.76 -2.81
C ASP A 77 3.37 2.16 -2.30
N ALA A 78 3.61 2.43 -1.01
CA ALA A 78 3.24 3.71 -0.40
C ALA A 78 4.18 4.14 0.74
N VAL A 79 4.33 5.45 0.90
CA VAL A 79 4.99 6.08 2.05
C VAL A 79 4.33 7.42 2.36
N THR A 80 4.19 7.78 3.63
CA THR A 80 3.81 9.13 4.04
C THR A 80 5.06 10.00 4.12
N VAL A 81 5.07 11.14 3.45
CA VAL A 81 6.21 12.07 3.37
C VAL A 81 5.77 13.51 3.57
N ASP A 82 6.66 14.32 4.16
CA ASP A 82 6.44 15.75 4.30
C ASP A 82 6.47 16.47 2.94
N GLY A 83 5.90 17.69 2.88
CA GLY A 83 5.75 18.44 1.64
C GLY A 83 7.06 18.67 0.86
N ALA A 84 8.20 18.83 1.55
CA ALA A 84 9.50 18.97 0.88
C ALA A 84 9.91 17.71 0.10
N LEU A 85 9.59 16.53 0.63
CA LEU A 85 9.90 15.25 0.01
C LEU A 85 8.90 14.88 -1.10
N VAL A 86 7.70 15.48 -1.11
CA VAL A 86 6.76 15.37 -2.24
C VAL A 86 7.36 15.98 -3.50
N ALA A 87 8.00 17.14 -3.38
CA ALA A 87 8.67 17.79 -4.51
C ALA A 87 9.83 16.93 -5.06
N GLU A 88 10.60 16.30 -4.18
CA GLU A 88 11.66 15.35 -4.57
C GLU A 88 11.09 14.10 -5.27
N ALA A 89 9.99 13.55 -4.74
CA ALA A 89 9.33 12.37 -5.29
C ALA A 89 8.73 12.62 -6.70
N ASP A 90 8.38 13.87 -7.02
CA ASP A 90 7.84 14.27 -8.33
C ASP A 90 8.93 14.47 -9.40
N LEU A 91 10.21 14.43 -9.04
CA LEU A 91 11.31 14.58 -10.01
C LEU A 91 11.29 13.46 -11.06
N PRO A 92 11.76 13.71 -12.31
CA PRO A 92 11.62 12.76 -13.42
C PRO A 92 12.16 11.35 -13.17
N HIS A 93 13.20 11.22 -12.34
CA HIS A 93 13.81 9.92 -12.03
C HIS A 93 12.99 9.10 -11.02
N HIS A 94 12.05 9.73 -10.30
CA HIS A 94 11.12 9.07 -9.40
C HIS A 94 9.69 9.02 -9.97
N SER A 95 9.25 10.11 -10.61
CA SER A 95 7.95 10.26 -11.27
C SER A 95 6.75 9.82 -10.43
N LEU A 96 6.84 9.97 -9.10
CA LEU A 96 5.77 9.62 -8.18
C LEU A 96 4.77 10.77 -8.06
N LYS A 97 3.52 10.45 -7.76
CA LYS A 97 2.47 11.44 -7.53
C LYS A 97 1.90 11.30 -6.12
N PRO A 98 1.52 12.41 -5.46
CA PRO A 98 0.77 12.33 -4.21
C PRO A 98 -0.63 11.77 -4.49
N ILE A 99 -1.02 10.72 -3.77
CA ILE A 99 -2.32 10.04 -3.94
C ILE A 99 -3.28 10.30 -2.77
N MET A 100 -2.77 10.74 -1.62
CA MET A 100 -3.55 11.14 -0.45
C MET A 100 -2.82 12.24 0.32
N ALA A 101 -3.55 13.13 0.99
CA ALA A 101 -2.98 14.20 1.80
C ALA A 101 -3.62 14.23 3.19
N GLU A 102 -2.84 14.51 4.22
CA GLU A 102 -3.34 14.70 5.57
C GLU A 102 -4.03 16.05 5.73
N TYR A 103 -5.19 16.03 6.38
CA TYR A 103 -6.02 17.20 6.64
C TYR A 103 -6.04 17.52 8.13
N TYR A 104 -5.58 18.72 8.50
CA TYR A 104 -5.45 19.13 9.91
C TYR A 104 -6.55 20.08 10.40
N GLY A 105 -7.52 20.42 9.55
CA GLY A 105 -8.58 21.37 9.88
C GLY A 105 -8.05 22.74 10.30
N SER A 106 -8.90 23.54 10.93
CA SER A 106 -8.50 24.82 11.51
C SER A 106 -9.30 25.15 12.75
N LYS A 107 -8.64 25.67 13.79
CA LYS A 107 -9.33 26.38 14.87
C LYS A 107 -9.74 27.80 14.45
N ASP A 108 -9.12 28.34 13.39
CA ASP A 108 -9.19 29.76 13.02
C ASP A 108 -9.54 29.99 11.53
N GLY A 109 -10.02 28.96 10.81
CA GLY A 109 -10.37 29.04 9.39
C GLY A 109 -9.20 28.98 8.39
N VAL A 110 -7.95 28.86 8.86
CA VAL A 110 -6.76 28.64 8.03
C VAL A 110 -6.56 27.16 7.71
N PHE A 111 -6.61 26.82 6.43
CA PHE A 111 -6.38 25.48 5.90
C PHE A 111 -4.90 25.07 5.99
N SER A 112 -4.61 23.98 6.69
CA SER A 112 -3.26 23.40 6.78
C SER A 112 -3.26 21.99 6.19
N LEU A 113 -2.51 21.80 5.10
CA LEU A 113 -2.15 20.48 4.58
C LEU A 113 -0.92 19.98 5.32
N GLY A 114 -0.97 18.72 5.76
CA GLY A 114 0.20 18.07 6.33
C GLY A 114 0.85 17.08 5.36
N PRO A 115 1.56 16.06 5.89
CA PRO A 115 2.18 15.01 5.11
C PRO A 115 1.27 14.42 4.02
N SER A 116 1.87 14.04 2.90
CA SER A 116 1.18 13.39 1.78
C SER A 116 1.66 11.96 1.61
N ILE A 117 0.79 11.10 1.11
CA ILE A 117 1.17 9.76 0.71
C ILE A 117 1.64 9.78 -0.74
N ALA A 118 2.90 9.41 -0.94
CA ALA A 118 3.45 9.14 -2.25
C ALA A 118 3.28 7.66 -2.58
N GLY A 119 2.82 7.37 -3.79
CA GLY A 119 2.70 6.02 -4.33
C GLY A 119 2.82 6.03 -5.86
N ALA A 120 3.05 4.85 -6.44
CA ALA A 120 2.91 4.67 -7.87
C ALA A 120 1.41 4.46 -8.20
N VAL A 121 0.87 5.26 -9.12
CA VAL A 121 -0.48 5.09 -9.69
C VAL A 121 -0.39 4.25 -10.95
#